data_AF-A0A0W1GC87-F1
#
_entry.id   AF-A0A0W1GC87-F1
#
_cell.length_a   1.000
_cell.length_b   1.000
_cell.length_c   1.000
_cell.angle_alpha   90.00
_cell.angle_beta   90.00
_cell.angle_gamma   90.00
#
_symmetry.space_group_name_H-M   'P 1'
#
loop_
_entity.id
_entity.type
_entity.pdbx_description
1 polymer ?
#
loop_
_entity_poly.entity_id
_entity_poly.type
_entity_poly.pdbx_seq_one_letter_code
_entity_poly.pdbx_strand_id
1 'polypeptide(L)' 'MNTNIIALDEKTLEAERRSYHTFFDVHVVETPDGYILIEEGDYGELPMHLIDQIVYTATGKMADEF' A
#
# COMPACT_ATOMS: atom_id res chain seq x y z
N MET A 1 -21.03 -12.06 -0.68
CA MET A 1 -20.06 -10.97 -0.94
C MET A 1 -18.73 -11.62 -1.28
N ASN A 2 -17.94 -11.04 -2.18
CA ASN A 2 -16.64 -11.61 -2.55
C ASN A 2 -15.60 -11.20 -1.50
N THR A 3 -15.12 -12.16 -0.72
CA THR A 3 -14.18 -11.93 0.40
C THR A 3 -12.87 -11.26 -0.04
N ASN A 4 -12.44 -11.50 -1.29
CA ASN A 4 -11.24 -10.85 -1.84
C ASN A 4 -11.42 -9.35 -2.07
N ILE A 5 -12.61 -8.90 -2.44
CA ILE A 5 -12.88 -7.47 -2.64
C ILE A 5 -12.87 -6.76 -1.29
N ILE A 6 -13.45 -7.37 -0.25
CA ILE A 6 -13.45 -6.81 1.11
C ILE A 6 -12.01 -6.67 1.63
N ALA A 7 -11.17 -7.70 1.45
CA ALA A 7 -9.77 -7.65 1.88
C ALA A 7 -8.96 -6.57 1.14
N LEU A 8 -9.22 -6.37 -0.16
CA LEU A 8 -8.59 -5.30 -0.95
C LEU A 8 -9.05 -3.91 -0.49
N ASP A 9 -10.34 -3.71 -0.24
CA ASP A 9 -10.89 -2.44 0.25
C ASP A 9 -10.29 -2.09 1.63
N GLU A 10 -10.20 -3.06 2.53
CA GLU A 10 -9.57 -2.89 3.84
C GLU A 10 -8.10 -2.44 3.72
N LYS A 11 -7.33 -3.06 2.82
CA LYS A 11 -5.92 -2.69 2.61
C LYS A 11 -5.74 -1.36 1.91
N THR A 12 -6.63 -1.02 0.97
CA THR A 12 -6.66 0.30 0.34
C THR A 12 -6.90 1.40 1.37
N LEU A 13 -7.85 1.19 2.29
CA LEU A 13 -8.12 2.14 3.38
C LEU A 13 -6.95 2.25 4.36
N GLU A 14 -6.25 1.15 4.66
CA GLU A 14 -5.07 1.17 5.51
C GLU A 14 -3.90 1.91 4.84
N ALA A 15 -3.67 1.68 3.54
CA ALA A 15 -2.67 2.40 2.75
C ALA A 15 -2.92 3.91 2.75
N GLU A 16 -4.16 4.32 2.48
CA GLU A 16 -4.58 5.73 2.53
C GLU A 16 -4.30 6.37 3.89
N ARG A 17 -4.65 5.70 4.99
CA ARG A 17 -4.39 6.21 6.35
C ARG A 17 -2.90 6.37 6.63
N ARG A 18 -2.06 5.42 6.21
CA ARG A 18 -0.61 5.51 6.38
C ARG A 18 -0.01 6.63 5.54
N SER A 19 -0.50 6.83 4.31
CA SER A 19 0.01 7.88 3.40
C SER A 19 -0.06 9.30 3.97
N TYR A 20 -1.02 9.57 4.86
CA TYR A 20 -1.09 10.86 5.57
C TYR A 20 0.07 11.09 6.55
N HIS A 21 0.80 10.05 6.95
CA HIS A 21 1.83 10.11 7.98
C HIS A 21 3.23 9.77 7.45
N THR A 22 3.41 9.72 6.13
CA THR A 22 4.70 9.45 5.50
C THR A 22 4.90 10.32 4.25
N PHE A 23 6.17 10.54 3.89
CA PHE A 23 6.57 11.14 2.62
C PHE A 23 6.63 10.13 1.48
N PHE A 24 6.59 8.84 1.81
CA PHE A 24 6.78 7.74 0.87
C PHE A 24 5.44 7.21 0.36
N ASP A 25 5.43 6.70 -0.86
CA ASP A 25 4.25 6.02 -1.37
C ASP A 25 4.00 4.71 -0.61
N VAL A 26 2.72 4.39 -0.42
CA VAL A 26 2.28 3.15 0.23
C VAL A 26 1.55 2.30 -0.80
N HIS A 27 2.15 1.17 -1.14
CA HIS A 27 1.63 0.23 -2.12
C HIS A 27 0.84 -0.89 -1.46
N VAL A 28 -0.31 -1.22 -2.03
CA VAL A 28 -1.00 -2.50 -1.79
C VAL A 28 -0.53 -3.48 -2.84
N VAL A 29 0.03 -4.60 -2.40
CA VAL A 29 0.58 -5.64 -3.26
C VAL A 29 -0.21 -6.93 -3.09
N GLU A 30 -0.62 -7.53 -4.21
CA GLU A 30 -1.26 -8.84 -4.22
C GLU A 30 -0.22 -9.95 -4.08
N THR A 31 -0.53 -10.92 -3.23
CA THR A 31 0.30 -12.08 -2.93
C THR A 31 -0.55 -13.34 -2.96
N PRO A 32 0.05 -14.54 -3.03
CA PRO A 32 -0.70 -15.79 -2.95
C PRO A 32 -1.55 -15.95 -1.67
N ASP A 33 -1.18 -15.25 -0.59
CA ASP A 33 -1.83 -15.32 0.72
C ASP A 33 -2.80 -14.15 0.98
N GLY A 34 -2.99 -13.26 0.00
CA GLY A 34 -3.83 -12.06 0.11
C GLY A 34 -3.08 -10.78 -0.19
N TYR A 35 -3.39 -9.70 0.52
CA TYR A 35 -2.84 -8.37 0.23
C TYR A 35 -1.96 -7.85 1.37
N ILE A 36 -0.81 -7.29 1.01
CA ILE A 36 0.13 -6.67 1.95
C ILE A 36 0.34 -5.18 1.64
N LEU A 37 0.90 -4.46 2.60
CA LEU A 37 1.34 -3.09 2.42
C LEU A 37 2.86 -3.04 2.35
N ILE A 38 3.38 -2.29 1.38
CA ILE A 38 4.80 -1.96 1.28
C ILE A 38 4.90 -0.43 1.21
N GLU A 39 5.69 0.15 2.10
CA GLU A 39 6.04 1.57 2.04
C GLU A 39 7.40 1.69 1.34
N GLU A 40 7.55 2.63 0.41
CA GLU A 40 8.83 2.82 -0.28
C GLU A 40 9.95 3.15 0.71
N GLY A 41 9.66 3.87 1.81
CA GLY A 41 10.64 4.20 2.84
C GLY A 41 11.27 3.00 3.55
N ASP A 42 10.61 1.83 3.52
CA ASP A 42 11.12 0.59 4.13
C ASP A 42 12.15 -0.12 3.23
N TYR A 43 12.21 0.23 1.94
CA TYR A 43 13.04 -0.44 0.93
C TYR A 43 13.93 0.57 0.20
N GLY A 44 15.16 0.18 -0.13
CA GLY A 44 16.03 1.02 -0.97
C GLY A 44 15.49 1.12 -2.40
N GLU A 45 15.41 -0.02 -3.08
CA GLU A 45 14.73 -0.18 -4.37
C GLU A 45 13.76 -1.34 -4.24
N LEU A 46 12.49 -1.14 -4.64
CA LEU A 46 11.52 -2.23 -4.68
C LEU A 46 11.95 -3.27 -5.73
N PRO A 47 12.06 -4.56 -5.35
CA PRO A 47 12.28 -5.63 -6.31
C PRO A 47 11.23 -5.61 -7.44
N MET A 48 11.68 -5.71 -8.69
CA MET A 48 10.81 -5.59 -9.88
C MET A 48 9.57 -6.50 -9.85
N HIS A 49 9.70 -7.72 -9.31
CA HIS A 49 8.58 -8.65 -9.20
C HIS A 49 7.47 -8.20 -8.24
N LEU A 50 7.75 -7.29 -7.31
CA LEU A 50 6.74 -6.69 -6.44
C LEU A 50 6.03 -5.52 -7.11
N ILE A 51 6.71 -4.81 -8.01
CA ILE A 51 6.14 -3.69 -8.78
C ILE A 51 4.98 -4.20 -9.66
N ASP A 52 5.17 -5.32 -10.34
CA ASP A 52 4.15 -5.92 -11.21
C ASP A 52 2.91 -6.41 -10.42
N GLN A 53 3.02 -6.56 -9.11
CA GLN A 53 1.97 -7.05 -8.22
C GLN A 53 1.27 -5.91 -7.45
N ILE A 54 1.63 -4.66 -7.71
CA ILE A 54 0.95 -3.50 -7.12
C ILE A 54 -0.46 -3.40 -7.70
N VAL A 55 -1.46 -3.50 -6.84
CA VAL A 55 -2.88 -3.37 -7.21
C VAL A 55 -3.44 -2.00 -6.83
N TYR A 56 -2.78 -1.28 -5.93
CA TYR A 56 -3.14 0.09 -5.55
C TYR A 56 -1.93 0.82 -4.94
N THR A 57 -1.86 2.14 -5.12
CA THR A 57 -0.85 3.01 -4.51
C THR A 57 -1.52 4.22 -3.90
N ALA A 58 -1.28 4.46 -2.62
CA ALA A 58 -1.56 5.74 -1.97
C ALA A 58 -0.30 6.59 -1.99
N THR A 59 -0.36 7.72 -2.71
CA THR A 59 0.76 8.67 -2.74
C THR A 59 1.03 9.22 -1.34
N GLY A 60 2.30 9.28 -0.92
CA GLY A 60 2.71 9.90 0.33
C GLY A 60 2.25 11.35 0.40
N LYS A 61 1.44 11.69 1.43
CA LYS A 61 0.82 13.02 1.55
C LYS A 61 1.52 13.90 2.56
N MET A 62 2.21 13.30 3.53
CA MET A 62 2.79 13.95 4.69
C MET A 62 1.90 15.11 5.18
N ALA A 63 0.73 14.78 5.69
CA ALA A 63 -0.14 15.76 6.30
C ALA A 63 0.45 16.13 7.66
N ASP A 64 1.31 17.15 7.66
CA ASP A 64 1.97 17.72 8.85
C ASP A 64 0.98 18.56 9.70
N GLU A 65 -0.27 18.10 9.85
CA GLU A 65 -1.24 18.74 10.75
C GLU A 65 -1.01 18.23 12.18
N PHE A 66 -0.15 18.96 12.91
CA PHE A 66 -0.16 19.04 14.37
C PHE A 66 -1.32 19.90 14.89
#